data_AF-A0A2E5L4I3-F1
#
_entry.id   AF-A0A2E5L4I3-F1
#
_cell.length_a   1.000
_cell.length_b   1.000
_cell.length_c   1.000
_cell.angle_alpha   90.00
_cell.angle_beta   90.00
_cell.angle_gamma   90.00
#
_symmetry.space_group_name_H-M   'P 1'
#
loop_
_entity.id
_entity.type
_entity.pdbx_description
1 polymer ?
#
loop_
_entity_poly.entity_id
_entity_poly.type
_entity_poly.pdbx_seq_one_letter_code
_entity_poly.pdbx_strand_id
1 'polypeptide(L)'
;MSTNILEWRKRLKYRSFYTGTKETDLILGQFAAKHLDSFNAAQLDDYEKLLKIEDPRLYKWISGMELPPSCYQTEVFYLIKEFKIR
;
A
#
# COMPACT_ATOMS: atom_id res chain seq x y z
N MET A 1 19.88 15.61 -6.93
CA MET A 1 18.58 15.29 -7.53
C MET A 1 17.85 14.26 -6.66
N SER A 2 17.44 14.64 -5.45
CA SER A 2 16.83 13.71 -4.48
C SER A 2 15.37 14.05 -4.15
N THR A 3 14.82 15.08 -4.81
CA THR A 3 13.48 15.63 -4.54
C THR A 3 12.35 14.67 -4.90
N ASN A 4 12.57 13.78 -5.87
CA ASN A 4 11.49 12.99 -6.49
C ASN A 4 10.90 11.91 -5.56
N ILE A 5 11.73 11.26 -4.73
CA ILE A 5 11.28 10.17 -3.84
C ILE A 5 10.40 10.70 -2.70
N LEU A 6 10.73 11.86 -2.13
CA LEU A 6 9.95 12.48 -1.06
C LEU A 6 8.55 12.90 -1.55
N GLU A 7 8.47 13.45 -2.75
CA GLU A 7 7.20 13.80 -3.39
C GLU A 7 6.37 12.54 -3.70
N TRP A 8 7.01 11.49 -4.21
CA TRP A 8 6.36 10.22 -4.49
C TRP A 8 5.73 9.61 -3.23
N ARG A 9 6.49 9.56 -2.12
CA ARG A 9 6.00 9.10 -0.81
C ARG A 9 4.79 9.90 -0.34
N LYS A 10 4.82 11.23 -0.47
CA LYS A 10 3.68 12.09 -0.09
C LYS A 10 2.43 11.78 -0.93
N ARG A 11 2.60 11.61 -2.24
CA ARG A 11 1.48 11.26 -3.14
C ARG A 11 0.89 9.90 -2.80
N LEU A 12 1.73 8.89 -2.53
CA LEU A 12 1.28 7.55 -2.14
C LEU A 12 0.57 7.58 -0.79
N LYS A 13 1.12 8.24 0.22
CA LYS A 13 0.46 8.45 1.51
C LYS A 13 -0.92 9.06 1.32
N TYR A 14 -1.03 10.15 0.57
CA TYR A 14 -2.31 10.78 0.29
C TYR A 14 -3.27 9.79 -0.36
N ARG A 15 -2.86 9.08 -1.42
CA ARG A 15 -3.71 8.11 -2.12
C ARG A 15 -4.19 6.97 -1.22
N SER A 16 -3.40 6.54 -0.24
CA SER A 16 -3.79 5.55 0.77
C SER A 16 -4.94 6.01 1.67
N PHE A 17 -5.12 7.33 1.82
CA PHE A 17 -6.23 7.97 2.56
C PHE A 17 -7.43 8.36 1.69
N TYR A 18 -7.49 7.94 0.41
CA TYR A 18 -8.61 8.23 -0.49
C TYR A 18 -9.00 7.01 -1.35
N THR A 19 -8.95 5.82 -0.76
CA THR A 19 -9.07 4.57 -1.53
C THR A 19 -10.52 4.14 -1.78
N GLY A 20 -11.47 4.66 -0.99
CA GLY A 20 -12.92 4.57 -1.27
C GLY A 20 -13.73 4.00 -0.11
N THR A 21 -13.14 3.12 0.71
CA THR A 21 -13.76 2.56 1.92
C THR A 21 -12.98 2.94 3.18
N LYS A 22 -13.70 3.33 4.26
CA LYS A 22 -13.07 3.76 5.53
C LYS A 22 -12.17 2.69 6.16
N GLU A 23 -12.48 1.41 5.97
CA GLU A 23 -11.71 0.30 6.54
C GLU A 23 -10.36 0.14 5.83
N THR A 24 -10.39 0.10 4.50
CA THR A 24 -9.18 0.01 3.68
C THR A 24 -8.31 1.26 3.87
N ASP A 25 -8.95 2.42 3.96
CA ASP A 25 -8.30 3.70 4.25
C ASP A 25 -7.51 3.68 5.56
N LEU A 26 -8.12 3.17 6.63
CA LEU A 26 -7.50 3.10 7.95
C LEU A 26 -6.27 2.18 7.93
N ILE A 27 -6.38 1.01 7.28
CA ILE A 27 -5.30 0.02 7.18
C ILE A 27 -4.17 0.57 6.32
N LEU A 28 -4.47 1.00 5.10
CA LEU A 28 -3.48 1.47 4.14
C LEU A 28 -2.87 2.80 4.58
N GLY A 29 -3.64 3.71 5.16
CA GLY A 29 -3.16 4.99 5.66
C GLY A 29 -2.17 4.84 6.81
N GLN A 30 -2.48 3.99 7.80
CA GLN A 30 -1.54 3.72 8.90
C GLN A 30 -0.30 2.96 8.43
N PHE A 31 -0.48 1.96 7.56
CA PHE A 31 0.64 1.26 6.93
C PHE A 31 1.54 2.23 6.17
N ALA A 32 0.94 3.10 5.36
CA ALA A 32 1.62 4.09 4.56
C ALA A 32 2.42 5.07 5.42
N ALA A 33 1.83 5.57 6.50
CA ALA A 33 2.50 6.46 7.43
C ALA A 33 3.73 5.82 8.08
N LYS A 34 3.65 4.53 8.43
CA LYS A 34 4.69 3.80 9.16
C LYS A 34 5.80 3.22 8.29
N HIS A 35 5.48 2.74 7.09
CA HIS A 35 6.42 2.00 6.25
C HIS A 35 7.01 2.81 5.07
N LEU A 36 6.24 3.71 4.44
CA LEU A 36 6.70 4.39 3.20
C LEU A 36 7.94 5.28 3.42
N ASP A 37 8.21 5.69 4.66
CA ASP A 37 9.41 6.48 4.94
C ASP A 37 10.71 5.65 4.86
N SER A 38 10.61 4.36 5.17
CA SER A 38 11.72 3.40 5.07
C SER A 38 11.81 2.72 3.69
N PHE A 39 10.79 2.86 2.84
CA PHE A 39 10.75 2.20 1.53
C PHE A 39 11.72 2.81 0.52
N ASN A 40 12.39 1.95 -0.23
CA ASN A 40 13.18 2.31 -1.39
C ASN A 40 12.30 2.51 -2.64
N ALA A 41 12.89 2.98 -3.75
CA ALA A 41 12.14 3.28 -4.98
C ALA A 41 11.39 2.07 -5.56
N ALA A 42 11.94 0.86 -5.48
CA ALA A 42 11.28 -0.35 -5.96
C ALA A 42 10.07 -0.72 -5.09
N GLN A 43 10.22 -0.63 -3.77
CA GLN A 43 9.11 -0.87 -2.83
C GLN A 43 7.99 0.18 -3.00
N LEU A 44 8.33 1.44 -3.29
CA LEU A 44 7.34 2.48 -3.59
C LEU A 44 6.61 2.20 -4.91
N ASP A 45 7.31 1.71 -5.94
CA ASP A 45 6.70 1.29 -7.20
C ASP A 45 5.73 0.12 -7.02
N ASP A 46 6.12 -0.91 -6.25
CA ASP A 46 5.25 -2.04 -5.91
C ASP A 46 4.02 -1.59 -5.11
N TYR A 47 4.20 -0.69 -4.13
CA TYR A 47 3.09 -0.11 -3.38
C TYR A 47 2.15 0.68 -4.29
N GLU A 48 2.68 1.45 -5.24
CA GLU A 48 1.87 2.20 -6.20
C GLU A 48 1.04 1.26 -7.08
N LYS A 49 1.61 0.13 -7.53
CA LYS A 49 0.87 -0.88 -8.30
C LYS A 49 -0.29 -1.46 -7.49
N LEU A 50 -0.09 -1.69 -6.20
CA LEU A 50 -1.16 -2.17 -5.31
C LEU A 50 -2.26 -1.11 -5.14
N LEU A 51 -1.92 0.17 -4.98
CA LEU A 51 -2.90 1.26 -4.91
C LEU A 51 -3.63 1.57 -6.23
N LYS A 52 -3.20 0.97 -7.35
CA LYS A 52 -3.93 1.02 -8.63
C LYS A 52 -5.01 -0.06 -8.72
N ILE A 53 -5.03 -1.02 -7.79
CA ILE A 53 -6.06 -2.05 -7.71
C ILE A 53 -7.34 -1.45 -7.13
N GLU A 54 -8.49 -1.93 -7.61
CA GLU A 54 -9.79 -1.54 -7.08
C GLU A 54 -9.92 -1.90 -5.59
N ASP A 55 -10.43 -0.94 -4.81
CA ASP A 55 -10.55 -1.01 -3.35
C ASP A 55 -11.11 -2.34 -2.81
N PRO A 56 -12.28 -2.83 -3.29
CA PRO A 56 -12.84 -4.08 -2.78
C PRO A 56 -11.98 -5.30 -3.08
N ARG A 57 -11.18 -5.28 -4.15
CA ARG A 57 -10.28 -6.38 -4.49
C ARG A 57 -9.02 -6.34 -3.64
N LEU A 58 -8.44 -5.15 -3.48
CA LEU A 58 -7.30 -4.95 -2.61
C LEU A 58 -7.64 -5.37 -1.16
N TYR A 59 -8.83 -5.00 -0.67
CA TYR A 59 -9.33 -5.40 0.64
C TYR A 59 -9.41 -6.93 0.81
N LYS A 60 -9.91 -7.66 -0.21
CA LYS A 60 -9.95 -9.13 -0.17
C LYS A 60 -8.55 -9.74 -0.08
N TRP A 61 -7.56 -9.17 -0.77
CA TRP A 61 -6.19 -9.67 -0.71
C TRP A 61 -5.53 -9.44 0.65
N ILE A 62 -5.65 -8.24 1.21
CA ILE A 62 -5.10 -7.92 2.53
C ILE A 62 -5.82 -8.70 3.65
N SER A 63 -7.12 -8.94 3.52
CA SER A 63 -7.91 -9.76 4.45
C SER A 63 -7.65 -11.26 4.28
N GLY A 64 -6.91 -11.67 3.25
CA GLY A 64 -6.65 -13.08 2.94
C GLY A 64 -7.86 -13.85 2.39
N MET A 65 -8.91 -13.15 1.95
CA MET A 65 -10.08 -13.74 1.31
C MET A 65 -9.78 -14.20 -0.12
N GLU A 66 -8.85 -13.54 -0.81
CA GLU A 66 -8.41 -13.89 -2.16
C GLU A 66 -6.89 -13.79 -2.26
N LEU A 67 -6.27 -14.63 -3.10
CA LEU A 67 -4.84 -14.57 -3.37
C LEU A 67 -4.56 -13.65 -4.57
N PRO A 68 -3.64 -12.68 -4.44
CA PRO A 68 -3.20 -11.91 -5.60
C PRO A 68 -2.46 -12.79 -6.62
N PRO A 69 -2.46 -12.40 -7.90
CA PRO A 69 -1.57 -12.99 -8.89
C PRO A 69 -0.10 -12.80 -8.50
N SER A 70 0.78 -13.68 -8.99
CA SER A 70 2.22 -13.69 -8.65
C SER A 70 2.92 -12.33 -8.86
N CYS A 71 2.47 -11.53 -9.82
CA CYS A 71 3.01 -10.18 -10.05
C CYS A 71 2.79 -9.20 -8.89
N TYR A 72 1.81 -9.45 -8.01
CA TYR A 72 1.49 -8.61 -6.85
C TYR A 72 1.90 -9.26 -5.52
N GLN A 73 2.45 -10.47 -5.55
CA GLN A 73 3.00 -11.16 -4.38
C GLN A 73 4.41 -10.63 -4.04
N THR A 74 4.50 -9.31 -3.86
CA THR A 74 5.73 -8.62 -3.53
C THR A 74 5.94 -8.58 -2.01
N GLU A 75 7.15 -8.28 -1.57
CA GLU A 75 7.45 -8.09 -0.14
C GLU A 75 6.51 -7.05 0.50
N VAL A 76 6.22 -5.96 -0.22
CA VAL A 76 5.29 -4.93 0.22
C VAL A 76 3.88 -5.48 0.45
N PHE A 77 3.38 -6.35 -0.41
CA PHE A 77 2.08 -6.98 -0.22
C PHE A 77 2.04 -7.83 1.05
N TYR A 78 3.06 -8.65 1.30
CA TYR A 78 3.13 -9.45 2.53
C TYR A 78 3.21 -8.57 3.78
N LEU A 79 3.97 -7.48 3.73
CA LEU A 79 4.04 -6.50 4.82
C LEU A 79 2.67 -5.88 5.13
N ILE A 80 1.88 -5.52 4.10
CA ILE A 80 0.52 -4.99 4.30
C ILE A 80 -0.38 -6.06 4.89
N LYS A 81 -0.31 -7.30 4.39
CA LYS A 81 -1.12 -8.43 4.86
C LYS A 81 -0.84 -8.77 6.33
N GLU A 82 0.41 -8.68 6.76
CA GLU A 82 0.80 -8.90 8.17
C GLU A 82 0.56 -7.68 9.06
N PHE A 83 0.27 -6.51 8.47
CA PHE A 83 0.04 -5.28 9.21
C PHE A 83 -1.27 -5.37 10.00
N LYS A 84 -1.13 -5.44 11.33
CA LYS A 84 -2.28 -5.35 12.24
C LYS A 84 -2.36 -3.94 12.82
N ILE A 85 -3.51 -3.30 12.64
CA ILE A 85 -3.86 -2.11 13.39
C ILE A 85 -4.02 -2.56 14.85
N ARG A 86 -3.11 -2.14 15.72
CA ARG A 86 -3.18 -2.35 17.17
C ARG A 86 -3.76 -1.12 17.84
#